data_AF-A0A4Q1CNG0-F1
#
_entry.id   AF-A0A4Q1CNG0-F1
#
_cell.length_a   1.000
_cell.length_b   1.000
_cell.length_c   1.000
_cell.angle_alpha   90.00
_cell.angle_beta   90.00
_cell.angle_gamma   90.00
#
_symmetry.space_group_name_H-M   'P 1'
#
loop_
_entity.id
_entity.type
_entity.pdbx_description
1 polymer ?
#
loop_
_entity_poly.entity_id
_entity_poly.type
_entity_poly.pdbx_seq_one_letter_code
_entity_poly.pdbx_strand_id
1 'polypeptide(L)'
;MNNIKTLGELKKSDYQSKSIKEEVRQNLIAKLKQNENVFHGILGYEDSVIPDVERALLSRHNILFLGLRGQAKTRMARLMTELLDDYIPIVAGSEVHDDPFHPVSHYAKELINEKGDDTPISWVHRSQRYGEKLATPDVSVADLIGDIDPIKAANMKLSFADERVIHYGIIPRSNRCVFVINEIPDLQARIQVSLFNILEEGDVQIRGFKLRLPLDILFVFTANPEDYTNRGSIVTPLKDRIESQILTHYPKTIETGLAITEQEAVIHPEQEKIVDISDLLKRIVEQVAFEARSSEYVDKKSGVSARLTISAYENLVSTAELRALQNKEKKTQVWMSDLIGVIPSITGKIELVYEGEQEGPYQVAFHLLDKAIRAQFLQYFPNPEQVKKQRRGDTATDNPYKSITNWFDKGNKLTLLMNTKDEEKIQQLYSVDGLYPLVKKYFKGANEQQSALLMEFVLHGLSAYSLISKKVVEGRIEFNDLVGSMINLGPTAHDDDDAEDYSDEDFN
;
A
#
# COMPACT_ATOMS: atom_id res chain seq x y z
N MET A 1 -4.47 -2.95 38.34
CA MET A 1 -3.90 -1.67 38.83
C MET A 1 -4.85 -0.49 38.64
N ASN A 2 -5.79 -0.52 37.68
CA ASN A 2 -6.70 0.59 37.32
C ASN A 2 -7.69 1.06 38.41
N ASN A 3 -7.70 0.44 39.60
CA ASN A 3 -8.53 0.87 40.73
C ASN A 3 -7.84 1.89 41.64
N ILE A 4 -6.53 2.13 41.44
CA ILE A 4 -5.76 3.16 42.14
C ILE A 4 -6.20 4.52 41.61
N LYS A 5 -6.61 5.42 42.51
CA LYS A 5 -7.17 6.74 42.17
C LYS A 5 -6.36 7.92 42.66
N THR A 6 -5.36 7.70 43.53
CA THR A 6 -4.52 8.79 44.04
C THR A 6 -3.03 8.50 43.93
N LEU A 7 -2.22 9.56 43.97
CA LEU A 7 -0.76 9.47 43.98
C LEU A 7 -0.24 8.70 45.19
N GLY A 8 -0.85 8.86 46.36
CA GLY A 8 -0.48 8.14 47.58
C GLY A 8 -0.72 6.64 47.49
N GLU A 9 -1.82 6.22 46.86
CA GLU A 9 -2.08 4.81 46.56
C GLU A 9 -1.08 4.28 45.52
N LEU A 10 -0.74 5.07 44.50
CA LEU A 10 0.22 4.69 43.47
C LEU A 10 1.63 4.50 44.06
N LYS A 11 2.06 5.38 44.97
CA LYS A 11 3.33 5.26 45.72
C LYS A 11 3.41 3.99 46.58
N LYS A 12 2.26 3.52 47.09
CA LYS A 12 2.17 2.27 47.88
C LYS A 12 2.11 1.02 47.00
N SER A 13 1.90 1.18 45.69
CA SER A 13 1.93 0.10 44.71
C SER A 13 3.35 -0.15 44.21
N ASP A 14 3.58 -1.29 43.56
CA ASP A 14 4.86 -1.61 42.91
C ASP A 14 5.06 -0.93 41.54
N TYR A 15 4.20 0.03 41.19
CA TYR A 15 4.33 0.73 39.91
C TYR A 15 5.62 1.55 39.86
N GLN A 16 6.39 1.37 38.79
CA GLN A 16 7.55 2.19 38.47
C GLN A 16 7.32 2.89 37.15
N SER A 17 7.50 4.21 37.13
CA SER A 17 7.45 4.95 35.88
C SER A 17 8.66 4.64 35.02
N LYS A 18 8.43 4.49 33.72
CA LYS A 18 9.42 4.23 32.69
C LYS A 18 9.23 5.23 31.56
N SER A 19 10.32 5.56 30.88
CA SER A 19 10.21 6.27 29.61
C SER A 19 9.58 5.36 28.56
N ILE A 20 8.88 5.93 27.58
CA ILE A 20 8.24 5.17 26.51
C ILE A 20 9.24 4.30 25.75
N LYS A 21 10.44 4.84 25.51
CA LYS A 21 11.50 4.09 24.83
C LYS A 21 11.98 2.89 25.65
N GLU A 22 11.97 2.98 26.98
CA GLU A 22 12.34 1.85 27.83
C GLU A 22 11.21 0.82 27.98
N GLU A 23 9.98 1.30 28.10
CA GLU A 23 8.77 0.46 28.07
C GLU A 23 8.72 -0.39 26.78
N VAL A 24 8.82 0.26 25.62
CA VAL A 24 8.82 -0.42 24.31
C VAL A 24 9.95 -1.44 24.22
N ARG A 25 11.16 -1.09 24.67
CA ARG A 25 12.30 -2.01 24.67
C ARG A 25 12.06 -3.24 25.56
N GLN A 26 11.57 -3.06 26.78
CA GLN A 26 11.34 -4.17 27.72
C GLN A 26 10.26 -5.11 27.21
N ASN A 27 9.16 -4.56 26.69
CA ASN A 27 8.05 -5.34 26.14
C ASN A 27 8.46 -6.07 24.86
N LEU A 28 9.27 -5.44 24.00
CA LEU A 28 9.85 -6.12 22.84
C LEU A 28 10.72 -7.31 23.26
N ILE A 29 11.61 -7.14 24.25
CA ILE A 29 12.45 -8.24 24.78
C ILE A 29 11.57 -9.38 25.31
N ALA A 30 10.49 -9.07 26.01
CA ALA A 30 9.57 -10.08 26.54
C ALA A 30 8.90 -10.88 25.42
N LYS A 31 8.38 -10.20 24.39
CA LYS A 31 7.76 -10.83 23.22
C LYS A 31 8.74 -11.68 22.41
N LEU A 32 9.95 -11.16 22.17
CA LEU A 32 11.02 -11.90 21.46
C LEU A 32 11.41 -13.18 22.20
N LYS A 33 11.54 -13.15 23.53
CA LYS A 33 11.82 -14.36 24.34
C LYS A 33 10.71 -15.41 24.25
N GLN A 34 9.48 -14.98 23.95
CA GLN A 34 8.31 -15.85 23.80
C GLN A 34 8.09 -16.27 22.33
N ASN A 35 8.93 -15.84 21.40
CA ASN A 35 8.73 -15.99 19.95
C ASN A 35 7.38 -15.44 19.46
N GLU A 36 6.89 -14.37 20.09
CA GLU A 36 5.68 -13.67 19.67
C GLU A 36 6.02 -12.60 18.62
N ASN A 37 5.34 -12.63 17.47
CA ASN A 37 5.51 -11.63 16.42
C ASN A 37 4.75 -10.35 16.78
N VAL A 38 5.45 -9.23 16.91
CA VAL A 38 4.84 -7.93 17.22
C VAL A 38 4.12 -7.35 16.01
N PHE A 39 4.66 -7.57 14.81
CA PHE A 39 4.24 -6.92 13.58
C PHE A 39 3.26 -7.80 12.79
N HIS A 40 2.21 -8.26 13.46
CA HIS A 40 1.20 -9.13 12.85
C HIS A 40 0.56 -8.50 11.59
N GLY A 41 0.42 -9.31 10.54
CA GLY A 41 -0.16 -8.90 9.25
C GLY A 41 0.76 -8.06 8.37
N ILE A 42 2.03 -7.87 8.75
CA ILE A 42 3.08 -7.36 7.88
C ILE A 42 3.74 -8.57 7.22
N LEU A 43 3.74 -8.60 5.89
CA LEU A 43 4.24 -9.73 5.10
C LEU A 43 5.45 -9.30 4.25
N GLY A 44 6.47 -10.14 4.21
CA GLY A 44 7.66 -9.96 3.35
C GLY A 44 8.78 -9.09 3.94
N TYR A 45 8.65 -8.71 5.21
CA TYR A 45 9.61 -7.90 5.96
C TYR A 45 10.38 -8.68 7.04
N GLU A 46 10.09 -9.97 7.18
CA GLU A 46 10.59 -10.85 8.25
C GLU A 46 12.12 -10.90 8.28
N ASP A 47 12.77 -10.90 7.11
CA ASP A 47 14.23 -10.99 6.97
C ASP A 47 14.89 -9.64 6.59
N SER A 48 14.15 -8.52 6.63
CA SER A 48 14.65 -7.21 6.20
C SER A 48 14.26 -6.08 7.15
N VAL A 49 13.04 -5.56 7.01
CA VAL A 49 12.59 -4.35 7.70
C VAL A 49 12.29 -4.63 9.18
N ILE A 50 11.67 -5.76 9.51
CA ILE A 50 11.33 -6.09 10.90
C ILE A 50 12.60 -6.20 11.77
N PRO A 51 13.64 -6.95 11.37
CA PRO A 51 14.89 -7.01 12.13
C PRO A 51 15.55 -5.63 12.33
N ASP A 52 15.48 -4.74 11.34
CA ASP A 52 16.00 -3.36 11.47
C ASP A 52 15.21 -2.55 12.50
N VAL A 53 13.87 -2.69 12.49
CA VAL A 53 12.99 -2.04 13.46
C VAL A 53 13.26 -2.57 14.86
N GLU A 54 13.36 -3.88 15.04
CA GLU A 54 13.66 -4.48 16.33
C GLU A 54 15.00 -3.99 16.88
N ARG A 55 16.04 -3.94 16.04
CA ARG A 55 17.35 -3.38 16.44
C ARG A 55 17.23 -1.91 16.84
N ALA A 56 16.47 -1.11 16.10
CA ALA A 56 16.25 0.31 16.42
C ALA A 56 15.52 0.49 17.76
N LEU A 57 14.45 -0.27 17.99
CA LEU A 57 13.67 -0.22 19.23
C LEU A 57 14.48 -0.73 20.43
N LEU A 58 15.26 -1.80 20.27
CA LEU A 58 16.22 -2.23 21.27
C LEU A 58 17.22 -1.10 21.55
N SER A 59 17.69 -0.39 20.54
CA SER A 59 18.63 0.72 20.73
C SER A 59 17.97 1.99 21.29
N ARG A 60 16.65 1.98 21.53
CA ARG A 60 15.85 3.14 22.00
C ARG A 60 15.93 4.33 21.03
N HIS A 61 16.09 4.06 19.74
CA HIS A 61 16.22 5.06 18.69
C HIS A 61 14.85 5.62 18.27
N ASN A 62 14.82 6.87 17.82
CA ASN A 62 13.75 7.31 16.93
C ASN A 62 14.00 6.72 15.53
N ILE A 63 12.91 6.50 14.79
CA ILE A 63 12.96 5.75 13.53
C ILE A 63 12.51 6.63 12.38
N LEU A 64 13.21 6.57 11.26
CA LEU A 64 12.74 7.07 9.98
C LEU A 64 12.57 5.90 9.00
N PHE A 65 11.33 5.69 8.56
CA PHE A 65 11.03 4.79 7.46
C PHE A 65 11.20 5.52 6.13
N LEU A 66 12.15 5.04 5.32
CA LEU A 66 12.40 5.50 3.97
C LEU A 66 11.84 4.49 2.97
N GLY A 67 10.91 4.93 2.14
CA GLY A 67 10.40 4.11 1.05
C GLY A 67 9.21 4.73 0.38
N LEU A 68 8.75 4.11 -0.71
CA LEU A 68 7.69 4.66 -1.54
C LEU A 68 6.31 4.48 -0.90
N ARG A 69 5.28 4.99 -1.57
CA ARG A 69 3.88 4.93 -1.10
C ARG A 69 3.40 3.48 -1.04
N GLY A 70 2.64 3.14 0.00
CA GLY A 70 2.06 1.80 0.16
C GLY A 70 3.05 0.69 0.55
N GLN A 71 4.19 1.03 1.17
CA GLN A 71 5.16 0.08 1.73
C GLN A 71 5.00 -0.11 3.26
N ALA A 72 3.76 -0.15 3.75
CA ALA A 72 3.38 -0.41 5.14
C ALA A 72 4.02 0.46 6.25
N LYS A 73 4.72 1.57 5.93
CA LYS A 73 5.42 2.46 6.89
C LYS A 73 4.55 2.87 8.09
N THR A 74 3.37 3.44 7.82
CA THR A 74 2.44 3.88 8.88
C THR A 74 1.84 2.71 9.65
N ARG A 75 1.61 1.56 9.00
CA ARG A 75 1.09 0.37 9.67
C ARG A 75 2.12 -0.21 10.65
N MET A 76 3.40 -0.25 10.26
CA MET A 76 4.51 -0.61 11.16
C MET A 76 4.54 0.31 12.39
N ALA A 77 4.44 1.62 12.18
CA ALA A 77 4.44 2.60 13.27
C ALA A 77 3.25 2.39 14.23
N ARG A 78 2.04 2.11 13.71
CA ARG A 78 0.86 1.81 14.53
C ARG A 78 1.04 0.53 15.36
N LEU A 79 1.62 -0.52 14.78
CA LEU A 79 1.86 -1.78 15.49
C LEU A 79 2.88 -1.65 16.64
N MET A 80 3.71 -0.60 16.67
CA MET A 80 4.57 -0.33 17.82
C MET A 80 3.77 -0.03 19.11
N THR A 81 2.49 0.35 19.00
CA THR A 81 1.61 0.55 20.17
C THR A 81 1.32 -0.77 20.91
N GLU A 82 1.46 -1.91 20.25
CA GLU A 82 1.35 -3.25 20.86
C GLU A 82 2.55 -3.60 21.76
N LEU A 83 3.58 -2.75 21.77
CA LEU A 83 4.72 -2.80 22.69
C LEU A 83 4.55 -1.88 23.91
N LEU A 84 3.43 -1.18 24.02
CA LEU A 84 3.11 -0.36 25.18
C LEU A 84 2.35 -1.18 26.22
N ASP A 85 2.56 -0.86 27.49
CA ASP A 85 1.77 -1.35 28.61
C ASP A 85 0.31 -0.94 28.42
N ASP A 86 -0.61 -1.86 28.74
CA ASP A 86 -2.05 -1.66 28.52
C ASP A 86 -2.56 -0.35 29.12
N TYR A 87 -2.09 0.01 30.31
CA TYR A 87 -2.47 1.24 30.99
C TYR A 87 -1.29 1.90 31.68
N ILE A 88 -1.21 3.23 31.57
CA ILE A 88 -0.32 4.06 32.37
C ILE A 88 -1.12 5.05 33.23
N PRO A 89 -0.67 5.37 34.44
CA PRO A 89 -1.25 6.42 35.26
C PRO A 89 -0.78 7.79 34.74
N ILE A 90 -1.69 8.75 34.77
CA ILE A 90 -1.45 10.18 34.54
C ILE A 90 -2.09 11.00 35.67
N VAL A 91 -1.61 12.21 35.88
CA VAL A 91 -2.30 13.17 36.76
C VAL A 91 -3.66 13.52 36.16
N ALA A 92 -4.74 13.36 36.93
CA ALA A 92 -6.09 13.57 36.43
C ALA A 92 -6.27 15.03 35.96
N GLY A 93 -6.80 15.21 34.75
CA GLY A 93 -6.99 16.54 34.15
C GLY A 93 -5.75 17.09 33.42
N SER A 94 -4.62 16.38 33.40
CA SER A 94 -3.46 16.77 32.60
C SER A 94 -3.76 16.68 31.10
N GLU A 95 -3.46 17.75 30.37
CA GLU A 95 -3.56 17.78 28.90
C GLU A 95 -2.36 17.11 28.19
N VAL A 96 -1.26 16.88 28.90
CA VAL A 96 0.02 16.38 28.36
C VAL A 96 0.44 15.07 29.01
N HIS A 97 -0.54 14.28 29.47
CA HIS A 97 -0.32 12.96 30.06
C HIS A 97 0.78 12.94 31.15
N ASP A 98 0.77 13.93 32.03
CA ASP A 98 1.78 14.08 33.08
C ASP A 98 1.94 12.81 33.91
N ASP A 99 3.19 12.33 34.03
CA ASP A 99 3.54 11.28 34.95
C ASP A 99 3.34 11.76 36.40
N PRO A 100 2.55 11.05 37.23
CA PRO A 100 2.38 11.41 38.63
C PRO A 100 3.68 11.46 39.44
N PHE A 101 4.73 10.74 39.01
CA PHE A 101 6.04 10.77 39.66
C PHE A 101 6.99 11.84 39.10
N HIS A 102 6.83 12.19 37.83
CA HIS A 102 7.70 13.14 37.12
C HIS A 102 6.86 14.12 36.29
N PRO A 103 6.06 14.99 36.93
CA PRO A 103 5.18 15.92 36.21
C PRO A 103 5.98 16.95 35.43
N VAL A 104 5.59 17.22 34.19
CA VAL A 104 6.25 18.19 33.30
C VAL A 104 5.49 19.51 33.24
N SER A 105 4.16 19.46 33.25
CA SER A 105 3.32 20.65 33.16
C SER A 105 3.21 21.41 34.49
N HIS A 106 2.99 22.72 34.39
CA HIS A 106 2.67 23.56 35.53
C HIS A 106 1.45 23.06 36.30
N TYR A 107 0.39 22.67 35.58
CA TYR A 107 -0.86 22.16 36.14
C TYR A 107 -0.62 20.97 37.08
N ALA A 108 0.11 19.96 36.60
CA ALA A 108 0.38 18.77 37.39
C ALA A 108 1.30 19.05 38.59
N LYS A 109 2.32 19.90 38.40
CA LYS A 109 3.21 20.32 39.50
C LYS A 109 2.46 21.05 40.60
N GLU A 110 1.59 21.99 40.26
CA GLU A 110 0.76 22.69 41.25
C GLU A 110 -0.21 21.75 41.96
N LEU A 111 -0.90 20.88 41.21
CA LEU A 111 -1.87 19.95 41.80
C LEU A 111 -1.22 18.94 42.75
N ILE A 112 0.00 18.50 42.45
CA ILE A 112 0.80 17.64 43.33
C ILE A 112 1.28 18.42 44.56
N ASN A 113 1.73 19.66 44.40
CA ASN A 113 2.14 20.50 45.53
C ASN A 113 0.97 20.81 46.48
N GLU A 114 -0.24 21.03 45.94
CA GLU A 114 -1.43 21.36 46.72
C GLU A 114 -2.00 20.14 47.45
N LYS A 115 -2.13 19.00 46.76
CA LYS A 115 -2.85 17.82 47.28
C LYS A 115 -1.94 16.70 47.79
N GLY A 116 -0.65 16.73 47.48
CA GLY A 116 0.30 15.72 47.91
C GLY A 116 -0.14 14.30 47.54
N ASP A 117 -0.28 13.44 48.54
CA ASP A 117 -0.70 12.04 48.33
C ASP A 117 -2.17 11.89 47.90
N ASP A 118 -3.01 12.91 48.09
CA ASP A 118 -4.41 12.91 47.65
C ASP A 118 -4.58 13.40 46.20
N THR A 119 -3.50 13.68 45.47
CA THR A 119 -3.58 14.08 44.07
C THR A 119 -4.29 13.00 43.24
N PRO A 120 -5.39 13.35 42.55
CA PRO A 120 -6.14 12.39 41.75
C PRO A 120 -5.35 11.96 40.52
N ILE A 121 -5.39 10.67 40.19
CA ILE A 121 -4.81 10.10 38.98
C ILE A 121 -5.91 9.48 38.09
N SER A 122 -5.63 9.42 36.79
CA SER A 122 -6.43 8.70 35.80
C SER A 122 -5.55 7.73 35.02
N TRP A 123 -6.15 6.75 34.34
CA TRP A 123 -5.42 5.73 33.58
C TRP A 123 -5.69 5.88 32.08
N VAL A 124 -4.62 5.93 31.29
CA VAL A 124 -4.68 6.03 29.82
C VAL A 124 -4.34 4.68 29.23
N HIS A 125 -5.23 4.17 28.36
CA HIS A 125 -5.02 2.90 27.67
C HIS A 125 -4.02 3.04 26.51
N ARG A 126 -3.27 1.99 26.16
CA ARG A 126 -2.30 2.00 25.03
C ARG A 126 -2.88 2.48 23.71
N SER A 127 -4.15 2.20 23.43
CA SER A 127 -4.84 2.65 22.21
C SER A 127 -5.00 4.17 22.10
N GLN A 128 -4.86 4.91 23.21
CA GLN A 128 -4.88 6.37 23.26
C GLN A 128 -3.47 6.97 23.23
N ARG A 129 -2.43 6.12 23.17
CA ARG A 129 -1.01 6.51 23.21
C ARG A 129 -0.35 6.49 21.82
N TYR A 130 -1.14 6.80 20.80
CA TYR A 130 -0.73 6.95 19.42
C TYR A 130 -1.17 8.31 18.89
N GLY A 131 -0.20 9.12 18.47
CA GLY A 131 -0.43 10.38 17.76
C GLY A 131 0.13 10.30 16.35
N GLU A 132 -0.56 10.91 15.39
CA GLU A 132 -0.13 10.94 13.99
C GLU A 132 -0.45 12.30 13.39
N LYS A 133 0.51 12.85 12.63
CA LYS A 133 0.32 14.07 11.86
C LYS A 133 0.92 13.90 10.46
N LEU A 134 0.12 14.19 9.44
CA LEU A 134 0.61 14.36 8.08
C LEU A 134 1.31 15.71 7.98
N ALA A 135 2.54 15.71 7.48
CA ALA A 135 3.25 16.92 7.12
C ALA A 135 2.57 17.54 5.91
N THR A 136 2.14 18.79 6.06
CA THR A 136 1.65 19.59 4.95
C THR A 136 2.23 21.00 5.07
N PRO A 137 2.41 21.74 3.95
CA PRO A 137 3.05 23.05 4.00
C PRO A 137 2.30 24.09 4.84
N ASP A 138 1.01 23.90 5.09
CA ASP A 138 0.14 24.78 5.88
C ASP A 138 0.22 24.54 7.40
N VAL A 139 0.81 23.43 7.86
CA VAL A 139 1.01 23.17 9.30
C VAL A 139 1.82 24.31 9.91
N SER A 140 1.37 24.81 11.07
CA SER A 140 2.10 25.83 11.81
C SER A 140 2.88 25.23 12.98
N VAL A 141 3.86 25.99 13.49
CA VAL A 141 4.55 25.64 14.74
C VAL A 141 3.56 25.58 15.90
N ALA A 142 2.53 26.45 15.90
CA ALA A 142 1.50 26.47 16.92
C ALA A 142 0.67 25.18 16.97
N ASP A 143 0.39 24.56 15.81
CA ASP A 143 -0.37 23.30 15.76
C ASP A 143 0.42 22.12 16.35
N LEU A 144 1.74 22.11 16.15
CA LEU A 144 2.61 21.05 16.64
C LEU A 144 2.99 21.22 18.10
N ILE A 145 3.45 22.42 18.44
CA ILE A 145 4.04 22.72 19.74
C ILE A 145 3.03 23.40 20.67
N GLY A 146 2.31 24.40 20.17
CA GLY A 146 1.40 25.23 20.94
C GLY A 146 1.68 26.72 20.76
N ASP A 147 0.73 27.54 21.21
CA ASP A 147 0.86 29.00 21.25
C ASP A 147 0.19 29.54 22.53
N ILE A 148 0.36 30.84 22.75
CA ILE A 148 -0.35 31.58 23.80
C ILE A 148 -1.80 31.77 23.37
N ASP A 149 -2.77 31.41 24.22
CA ASP A 149 -4.20 31.64 23.98
C ASP A 149 -4.64 33.00 24.57
N PRO A 150 -4.91 34.03 23.74
CA PRO A 150 -5.28 35.35 24.24
C PRO A 150 -6.65 35.39 24.92
N ILE A 151 -7.56 34.50 24.54
CA ILE A 151 -8.89 34.40 25.13
C ILE A 151 -8.77 33.86 26.55
N LYS A 152 -7.93 32.81 26.73
CA LYS A 152 -7.61 32.26 28.06
C LYS A 152 -6.94 33.30 28.95
N ALA A 153 -5.98 34.07 28.40
CA ALA A 153 -5.31 35.17 29.10
C ALA A 153 -6.31 36.21 29.62
N ALA A 154 -7.20 36.68 28.75
CA ALA A 154 -8.19 37.71 29.06
C ALA A 154 -9.21 37.24 30.10
N ASN A 155 -9.76 36.03 29.91
CA ASN A 155 -10.77 35.46 30.81
C ASN A 155 -10.22 35.21 32.21
N MET A 156 -8.98 34.71 32.31
CA MET A 156 -8.33 34.45 33.59
C MET A 156 -7.61 35.68 34.17
N LYS A 157 -7.61 36.81 33.46
CA LYS A 157 -6.87 38.04 33.79
C LYS A 157 -5.38 37.79 34.06
N LEU A 158 -4.79 36.89 33.29
CA LEU A 158 -3.39 36.49 33.41
C LEU A 158 -2.53 37.28 32.43
N SER A 159 -1.27 37.52 32.82
CA SER A 159 -0.28 38.07 31.90
C SER A 159 -0.03 37.09 30.77
N PHE A 160 0.31 37.61 29.58
CA PHE A 160 0.85 36.74 28.52
C PHE A 160 2.09 35.98 28.98
N ALA A 161 2.80 36.50 30.00
CA ALA A 161 3.93 35.91 30.72
C ALA A 161 3.61 34.63 31.53
N ASP A 162 2.35 34.24 31.65
CA ASP A 162 1.90 33.16 32.54
C ASP A 162 1.72 31.84 31.78
N GLU A 163 2.38 30.77 32.25
CA GLU A 163 2.36 29.45 31.62
C GLU A 163 0.94 28.87 31.49
N ARG A 164 -0.01 29.28 32.36
CA ARG A 164 -1.39 28.82 32.30
C ARG A 164 -2.13 29.27 31.03
N VAL A 165 -1.63 30.29 30.36
CA VAL A 165 -2.18 30.83 29.12
C VAL A 165 -1.80 29.99 27.90
N ILE A 166 -0.85 29.06 28.05
CA ILE A 166 -0.40 28.20 26.96
C ILE A 166 -1.52 27.23 26.54
N HIS A 167 -1.72 27.14 25.23
CA HIS A 167 -2.48 26.08 24.58
C HIS A 167 -1.51 25.10 23.92
N TYR A 168 -1.47 23.87 24.42
CA TYR A 168 -0.55 22.86 23.91
C TYR A 168 -0.99 22.32 22.54
N GLY A 169 -0.03 22.25 21.61
CA GLY A 169 -0.18 21.59 20.33
C GLY A 169 -0.17 20.06 20.46
N ILE A 170 -0.19 19.36 19.32
CA ILE A 170 -0.33 17.90 19.30
C ILE A 170 0.88 17.15 19.88
N ILE A 171 2.10 17.69 19.80
CA ILE A 171 3.31 17.01 20.28
C ILE A 171 3.34 16.96 21.81
N PRO A 172 3.18 18.07 22.58
CA PRO A 172 3.10 17.97 24.03
C PRO A 172 1.93 17.10 24.51
N ARG A 173 0.79 17.12 23.83
CA ARG A 173 -0.36 16.23 24.12
C ARG A 173 -0.03 14.74 23.88
N SER A 174 0.98 14.46 23.08
CA SER A 174 1.48 13.11 22.79
C SER A 174 2.66 12.70 23.68
N ASN A 175 2.85 13.35 24.82
CA ASN A 175 3.82 12.92 25.82
C ASN A 175 3.51 11.48 26.28
N ARG A 176 4.54 10.66 26.43
CA ARG A 176 4.49 9.22 26.72
C ARG A 176 3.72 8.41 25.66
N CYS A 177 3.70 8.90 24.41
CA CYS A 177 3.06 8.25 23.26
C CYS A 177 4.04 7.98 22.11
N VAL A 178 3.67 7.07 21.21
CA VAL A 178 4.31 6.94 19.89
C VAL A 178 3.76 8.05 19.02
N PHE A 179 4.63 8.89 18.46
CA PHE A 179 4.22 10.01 17.62
C PHE A 179 4.77 9.88 16.20
N VAL A 180 3.87 9.79 15.22
CA VAL A 180 4.19 9.58 13.81
C VAL A 180 4.07 10.88 13.03
N ILE A 181 5.14 11.26 12.32
CA ILE A 181 5.10 12.36 11.35
C ILE A 181 5.26 11.76 9.96
N ASN A 182 4.20 11.82 9.16
CA ASN A 182 4.22 11.31 7.79
C ASN A 182 4.71 12.37 6.81
N GLU A 183 5.51 11.95 5.83
CA GLU A 183 6.04 12.80 4.76
C GLU A 183 6.84 14.00 5.30
N ILE A 184 7.78 13.76 6.22
CA ILE A 184 8.59 14.83 6.85
C ILE A 184 9.23 15.85 5.85
N PRO A 185 9.59 15.50 4.60
CA PRO A 185 10.03 16.48 3.60
C PRO A 185 9.04 17.63 3.32
N ASP A 186 7.73 17.39 3.48
CA ASP A 186 6.68 18.38 3.19
C ASP A 186 6.53 19.43 4.30
N LEU A 187 7.18 19.22 5.44
CA LEU A 187 7.25 20.20 6.53
C LEU A 187 8.17 21.35 6.18
N GLN A 188 7.73 22.58 6.41
CA GLN A 188 8.58 23.76 6.25
C GLN A 188 9.83 23.69 7.15
N ALA A 189 10.98 24.16 6.63
CA ALA A 189 12.26 24.12 7.34
C ALA A 189 12.22 24.71 8.77
N ARG A 190 11.48 25.79 9.00
CA ARG A 190 11.31 26.40 10.35
C ARG A 190 10.70 25.43 11.37
N ILE A 191 9.82 24.54 10.92
CA ILE A 191 9.12 23.58 11.76
C ILE A 191 10.03 22.38 12.01
N GLN A 192 10.79 21.95 10.99
CA GLN A 192 11.81 20.93 11.14
C GLN A 192 12.89 21.33 12.16
N VAL A 193 13.33 22.59 12.16
CA VAL A 193 14.25 23.12 13.20
C VAL A 193 13.61 23.09 14.58
N SER A 194 12.30 23.34 14.67
CA SER A 194 11.58 23.26 15.95
C SER A 194 11.50 21.81 16.45
N LEU A 195 11.27 20.83 15.56
CA LEU A 195 11.33 19.39 15.87
C LEU A 195 12.74 18.94 16.31
N PHE A 196 13.78 19.49 15.70
CA PHE A 196 15.17 19.22 16.07
C PHE A 196 15.44 19.58 17.53
N ASN A 197 14.99 20.76 18.00
CA ASN A 197 15.16 21.16 19.40
C ASN A 197 14.47 20.18 20.37
N ILE A 198 13.31 19.66 19.98
CA ILE A 198 12.58 18.66 20.78
C ILE A 198 13.36 17.34 20.86
N LEU A 199 13.95 16.89 19.74
CA LEU A 199 14.72 15.65 19.71
C LEU A 199 16.06 15.75 20.46
N GLU A 200 16.71 16.91 20.45
CA GLU A 200 18.02 17.09 21.06
C GLU A 200 17.96 17.38 22.56
N GLU A 201 17.14 18.35 22.95
CA GLU A 201 17.13 18.87 24.32
C GLU A 201 15.88 18.42 25.10
N GLY A 202 14.90 17.82 24.43
CA GLY A 202 13.57 17.62 24.99
C GLY A 202 12.86 18.95 25.26
N ASP A 203 13.37 20.08 24.76
CA ASP A 203 12.88 21.41 25.09
C ASP A 203 11.94 21.95 23.98
N VAL A 204 10.84 22.57 24.41
CA VAL A 204 9.82 23.14 23.52
C VAL A 204 9.71 24.64 23.79
N GLN A 205 10.17 25.47 22.87
CA GLN A 205 10.06 26.92 23.02
C GLN A 205 8.76 27.45 22.42
N ILE A 206 7.92 28.05 23.26
CA ILE A 206 6.67 28.72 22.86
C ILE A 206 6.89 30.22 22.94
N ARG A 207 6.41 30.99 21.94
CA ARG A 207 6.65 32.43 21.75
C ARG A 207 6.78 33.20 23.07
N GLY A 208 7.97 33.75 23.35
CA GLY A 208 8.21 34.60 24.52
C GLY A 208 8.50 33.85 25.84
N PHE A 209 8.29 32.53 25.90
CA PHE A 209 8.65 31.67 27.04
C PHE A 209 9.89 30.86 26.76
N LYS A 210 10.79 30.81 27.74
CA LYS A 210 11.75 29.72 27.88
C LYS A 210 11.11 28.63 28.74
N LEU A 211 10.05 28.02 28.24
CA LEU A 211 9.45 26.86 28.89
C LEU A 211 10.22 25.61 28.46
N ARG A 212 10.61 24.79 29.44
CA ARG A 212 11.24 23.49 29.19
C ARG A 212 10.26 22.39 29.55
N LEU A 213 9.82 21.64 28.54
CA LEU A 213 8.88 20.53 28.69
C LEU A 213 9.60 19.26 28.23
N PRO A 214 10.35 18.56 29.09
CA PRO A 214 11.07 17.35 28.71
C PRO A 214 10.07 16.24 28.33
N LEU A 215 9.64 16.23 27.08
CA LEU A 215 8.65 15.30 26.55
C LEU A 215 9.28 13.93 26.33
N ASP A 216 8.58 12.89 26.76
CA ASP A 216 8.99 11.51 26.58
C ASP A 216 8.23 10.90 25.40
N ILE A 217 8.80 10.98 24.20
CA ILE A 217 8.13 10.59 22.95
C ILE A 217 9.02 9.63 22.16
N LEU A 218 8.41 8.57 21.61
CA LEU A 218 9.04 7.77 20.56
C LEU A 218 8.60 8.34 19.21
N PHE A 219 9.52 9.05 18.54
CA PHE A 219 9.24 9.59 17.21
C PHE A 219 9.44 8.53 16.14
N VAL A 220 8.45 8.46 15.23
CA VAL A 220 8.54 7.69 14.00
C VAL A 220 8.25 8.63 12.83
N PHE A 221 9.20 8.75 11.92
CA PHE A 221 9.10 9.57 10.74
C PHE A 221 8.90 8.71 9.50
N THR A 222 8.22 9.23 8.49
CA THR A 222 8.17 8.60 7.17
C THR A 222 8.55 9.60 6.09
N ALA A 223 9.25 9.13 5.06
CA ALA A 223 9.59 9.92 3.88
C ALA A 223 9.76 9.03 2.64
N ASN A 224 9.60 9.63 1.46
CA ASN A 224 10.04 9.02 0.21
C ASN A 224 11.55 9.27 0.01
N PRO A 225 12.31 8.28 -0.53
CA PRO A 225 13.76 8.42 -0.71
C PRO A 225 14.17 9.60 -1.60
N GLU A 226 13.40 9.92 -2.64
CA GLU A 226 13.70 11.04 -3.54
C GLU A 226 13.64 12.38 -2.80
N ASP A 227 12.51 12.63 -2.15
CA ASP A 227 12.28 13.84 -1.35
C ASP A 227 13.31 13.93 -0.22
N TYR A 228 13.72 12.80 0.34
CA TYR A 228 14.77 12.74 1.37
C TYR A 228 16.16 13.14 0.87
N THR A 229 16.48 12.86 -0.40
CA THR A 229 17.81 13.12 -0.99
C THR A 229 17.96 14.50 -1.63
N ASN A 230 16.85 15.13 -2.01
CA ASN A 230 16.84 16.46 -2.61
C ASN A 230 17.32 17.51 -1.59
N ARG A 231 18.39 18.26 -1.94
CA ARG A 231 18.97 19.29 -1.06
C ARG A 231 17.90 20.33 -0.69
N GLY A 232 17.55 20.39 0.58
CA GLY A 232 16.62 21.39 1.13
C GLY A 232 15.31 20.84 1.67
N SER A 233 14.97 19.59 1.35
CA SER A 233 13.72 18.98 1.81
C SER A 233 13.76 18.56 3.28
N ILE A 234 14.93 18.14 3.78
CA ILE A 234 15.16 17.94 5.22
C ILE A 234 16.41 18.69 5.65
N VAL A 235 16.29 19.46 6.74
CA VAL A 235 17.42 20.19 7.31
C VAL A 235 18.44 19.20 7.90
N THR A 236 19.72 19.37 7.54
CA THR A 236 20.82 18.50 8.01
C THR A 236 20.83 18.27 9.53
N PRO A 237 20.60 19.30 10.38
CA PRO A 237 20.55 19.07 11.83
C PRO A 237 19.50 18.05 12.26
N LEU A 238 18.30 18.07 11.67
CA LEU A 238 17.24 17.13 11.99
C LEU A 238 17.60 15.72 11.51
N LYS A 239 18.14 15.62 10.29
CA LYS A 239 18.60 14.36 9.71
C LYS A 239 19.64 13.65 10.60
N ASP A 240 20.59 14.40 11.14
CA ASP A 240 21.67 13.84 11.97
C ASP A 240 21.18 13.41 13.37
N ARG A 241 19.98 13.84 13.80
CA ARG A 241 19.39 13.48 15.09
C ARG A 241 18.46 12.26 15.04
N ILE A 242 18.04 11.84 13.84
CA ILE A 242 17.29 10.60 13.67
C ILE A 242 18.28 9.44 13.67
N GLU A 243 18.22 8.60 14.71
CA GLU A 243 19.27 7.62 14.99
C GLU A 243 19.18 6.37 14.11
N SER A 244 17.97 5.94 13.70
CA SER A 244 17.78 4.80 12.79
C SER A 244 17.03 5.19 11.53
N GLN A 245 17.62 4.86 10.38
CA GLN A 245 16.98 5.00 9.07
C GLN A 245 16.78 3.60 8.49
N ILE A 246 15.53 3.26 8.19
CA ILE A 246 15.14 1.91 7.78
C ILE A 246 14.54 1.99 6.39
N LEU A 247 15.15 1.28 5.44
CA LEU A 247 14.71 1.23 4.04
C LEU A 247 13.63 0.17 3.89
N THR A 248 12.41 0.61 3.59
CA THR A 248 11.29 -0.25 3.23
C THR A 248 11.32 -0.59 1.74
N HIS A 249 10.63 -1.66 1.36
CA HIS A 249 10.56 -2.11 -0.03
C HIS A 249 9.18 -2.69 -0.36
N TYR A 250 8.87 -2.78 -1.66
CA TYR A 250 7.73 -3.56 -2.13
C TYR A 250 7.98 -5.07 -1.97
N PRO A 251 6.93 -5.91 -2.02
CA PRO A 251 7.09 -7.36 -2.01
C PRO A 251 8.06 -7.84 -3.10
N LYS A 252 8.97 -8.75 -2.72
CA LYS A 252 10.00 -9.28 -3.62
C LYS A 252 9.50 -10.45 -4.48
N THR A 253 8.44 -11.11 -4.02
CA THR A 253 7.84 -12.28 -4.67
C THR A 253 6.35 -12.05 -4.91
N ILE A 254 5.81 -12.72 -5.91
CA ILE A 254 4.38 -12.67 -6.25
C ILE A 254 3.58 -13.29 -5.12
N GLU A 255 4.07 -14.34 -4.48
CA GLU A 255 3.40 -15.01 -3.37
C GLU A 255 3.14 -14.06 -2.20
N THR A 256 4.14 -13.25 -1.83
CA THR A 256 3.98 -12.25 -0.78
C THR A 256 3.04 -11.13 -1.22
N GLY A 257 3.17 -10.64 -2.47
CA GLY A 257 2.29 -9.62 -3.00
C GLY A 257 0.83 -10.07 -3.05
N LEU A 258 0.58 -11.30 -3.50
CA LEU A 258 -0.72 -11.93 -3.56
C LEU A 258 -1.34 -12.07 -2.16
N ALA A 259 -0.57 -12.55 -1.19
CA ALA A 259 -1.05 -12.66 0.19
C ALA A 259 -1.43 -11.28 0.78
N ILE A 260 -0.70 -10.22 0.44
CA ILE A 260 -1.05 -8.84 0.82
C ILE A 260 -2.34 -8.42 0.13
N THR A 261 -2.46 -8.66 -1.18
CA THR A 261 -3.64 -8.32 -1.97
C THR A 261 -4.88 -9.02 -1.41
N GLU A 262 -4.79 -10.32 -1.07
CA GLU A 262 -5.89 -11.07 -0.46
C GLU A 262 -6.22 -10.61 0.97
N GLN A 263 -5.22 -10.17 1.74
CA GLN A 263 -5.42 -9.66 3.10
C GLN A 263 -6.12 -8.29 3.10
N GLU A 264 -5.81 -7.43 2.13
CA GLU A 264 -6.24 -6.02 2.14
C GLU A 264 -7.45 -5.75 1.24
N ALA A 265 -7.69 -6.56 0.20
CA ALA A 265 -8.82 -6.35 -0.69
C ALA A 265 -10.15 -6.65 0.01
N VAL A 266 -11.13 -5.78 -0.23
CA VAL A 266 -12.46 -5.90 0.36
C VAL A 266 -13.40 -6.47 -0.68
N ILE A 267 -13.54 -7.81 -0.67
CA ILE A 267 -14.57 -8.50 -1.46
C ILE A 267 -15.80 -8.69 -0.57
N HIS A 268 -16.96 -8.25 -1.05
CA HIS A 268 -18.19 -8.34 -0.25
C HIS A 268 -18.67 -9.80 -0.16
N PRO A 269 -19.22 -10.24 1.00
CA PRO A 269 -19.75 -11.61 1.15
C PRO A 269 -20.87 -11.99 0.16
N GLU A 270 -21.52 -11.00 -0.47
CA GLU A 270 -22.50 -11.22 -1.54
C GLU A 270 -21.82 -11.55 -2.87
N GLN A 271 -20.70 -10.89 -3.16
CA GLN A 271 -19.86 -11.16 -4.32
C GLN A 271 -19.23 -12.56 -4.23
N GLU A 272 -18.70 -12.94 -3.06
CA GLU A 272 -18.10 -14.27 -2.84
C GLU A 272 -19.10 -15.44 -3.06
N LYS A 273 -20.40 -15.19 -2.92
CA LYS A 273 -21.43 -16.22 -3.17
C LYS A 273 -21.72 -16.42 -4.65
N ILE A 274 -21.47 -15.40 -5.46
CA ILE A 274 -21.82 -15.34 -6.89
C ILE A 274 -20.58 -15.58 -7.76
N VAL A 275 -19.42 -15.04 -7.39
CA VAL A 275 -18.22 -15.00 -8.22
C VAL A 275 -17.13 -15.91 -7.66
N ASP A 276 -16.75 -16.92 -8.45
CA ASP A 276 -15.60 -17.77 -8.20
C ASP A 276 -14.36 -17.23 -8.95
N ILE A 277 -13.23 -17.05 -8.26
CA ILE A 277 -11.98 -16.56 -8.88
C ILE A 277 -10.85 -17.58 -8.75
N SER A 278 -10.18 -17.86 -9.88
CA SER A 278 -9.04 -18.78 -9.96
C SER A 278 -7.74 -18.13 -9.50
N ASP A 279 -6.87 -18.92 -8.86
CA ASP A 279 -5.50 -18.52 -8.48
C ASP A 279 -4.70 -17.95 -9.66
N LEU A 280 -4.90 -18.48 -10.87
CA LEU A 280 -4.30 -17.96 -12.11
C LEU A 280 -4.57 -16.47 -12.29
N LEU A 281 -5.83 -16.04 -12.14
CA LEU A 281 -6.23 -14.67 -12.38
C LEU A 281 -5.73 -13.74 -11.27
N LYS A 282 -5.72 -14.21 -10.02
CA LYS A 282 -5.12 -13.48 -8.90
C LYS A 282 -3.63 -13.22 -9.14
N ARG A 283 -2.90 -14.24 -9.61
CA ARG A 283 -1.48 -14.13 -9.96
C ARG A 283 -1.23 -13.19 -11.15
N ILE A 284 -2.10 -13.19 -12.16
CA ILE A 284 -2.00 -12.23 -13.27
C ILE A 284 -2.16 -10.80 -12.75
N VAL A 285 -3.16 -10.53 -11.92
CA VAL A 285 -3.36 -9.21 -11.30
C VAL A 285 -2.12 -8.78 -10.53
N GLU A 286 -1.56 -9.64 -9.68
CA GLU A 286 -0.35 -9.31 -8.92
C GLU A 286 0.86 -9.09 -9.84
N GLN A 287 1.01 -9.92 -10.89
CA GLN A 287 2.09 -9.81 -11.86
C GLN A 287 2.10 -8.44 -12.57
N VAL A 288 0.93 -7.82 -12.81
CA VAL A 288 0.86 -6.47 -13.41
C VAL A 288 1.70 -5.46 -12.63
N ALA A 289 1.69 -5.50 -11.29
CA ALA A 289 2.52 -4.58 -10.51
C ALA A 289 4.03 -4.85 -10.68
N PHE A 290 4.44 -6.11 -10.84
CA PHE A 290 5.84 -6.45 -11.11
C PHE A 290 6.28 -5.95 -12.49
N GLU A 291 5.44 -6.15 -13.52
CA GLU A 291 5.71 -5.62 -14.86
C GLU A 291 5.78 -4.09 -14.84
N ALA A 292 4.83 -3.43 -14.18
CA ALA A 292 4.76 -1.98 -14.08
C ALA A 292 6.00 -1.39 -13.40
N ARG A 293 6.50 -1.97 -12.30
CA ARG A 293 7.74 -1.52 -11.62
C ARG A 293 8.99 -1.66 -12.50
N SER A 294 8.99 -2.62 -13.41
CA SER A 294 10.10 -2.86 -14.33
C SER A 294 9.98 -2.07 -15.65
N SER A 295 8.79 -1.56 -15.95
CA SER A 295 8.46 -0.88 -17.19
C SER A 295 9.26 0.41 -17.39
N GLU A 296 9.58 0.71 -18.64
CA GLU A 296 10.16 2.00 -19.06
C GLU A 296 9.11 3.10 -19.17
N TYR A 297 7.84 2.74 -19.39
CA TYR A 297 6.72 3.68 -19.52
C TYR A 297 6.18 4.20 -18.18
N VAL A 298 6.60 3.63 -17.05
CA VAL A 298 6.06 3.92 -15.72
C VAL A 298 7.13 4.59 -14.87
N ASP A 299 6.76 5.66 -14.17
CA ASP A 299 7.65 6.36 -13.28
C ASP A 299 7.97 5.51 -12.03
N LYS A 300 9.21 5.04 -11.96
CA LYS A 300 9.73 4.27 -10.83
C LYS A 300 9.76 5.09 -9.53
N LYS A 301 9.82 6.42 -9.64
CA LYS A 301 9.93 7.36 -8.52
C LYS A 301 8.63 7.50 -7.77
N SER A 302 7.51 7.56 -8.48
CA SER A 302 6.17 7.55 -7.90
C SER A 302 5.85 6.22 -7.19
N GLY A 303 6.36 5.13 -7.78
CA GLY A 303 6.29 3.78 -7.25
C GLY A 303 4.92 3.14 -7.47
N VAL A 304 4.94 1.90 -7.96
CA VAL A 304 3.70 1.11 -8.13
C VAL A 304 3.34 0.43 -6.81
N SER A 305 2.42 1.05 -6.08
CA SER A 305 2.01 0.58 -4.76
C SER A 305 1.14 -0.69 -4.79
N ALA A 306 1.01 -1.37 -3.65
CA ALA A 306 0.07 -2.49 -3.48
C ALA A 306 -1.39 -2.09 -3.72
N ARG A 307 -1.72 -0.79 -3.68
CA ARG A 307 -3.08 -0.31 -3.98
C ARG A 307 -3.50 -0.62 -5.41
N LEU A 308 -2.56 -0.72 -6.35
CA LEU A 308 -2.86 -1.09 -7.73
C LEU A 308 -3.47 -2.50 -7.77
N THR A 309 -2.82 -3.47 -7.14
CA THR A 309 -3.24 -4.88 -7.20
C THR A 309 -4.49 -5.13 -6.37
N ILE A 310 -4.65 -4.43 -5.24
CA ILE A 310 -5.88 -4.43 -4.45
C ILE A 310 -7.07 -3.94 -5.27
N SER A 311 -7.00 -2.72 -5.84
CA SER A 311 -8.13 -2.17 -6.60
C SER A 311 -8.34 -2.91 -7.93
N ALA A 312 -7.29 -3.48 -8.51
CA ALA A 312 -7.40 -4.35 -9.67
C ALA A 312 -8.16 -5.63 -9.35
N TYR A 313 -7.86 -6.27 -8.21
CA TYR A 313 -8.52 -7.49 -7.78
C TYR A 313 -10.00 -7.25 -7.45
N GLU A 314 -10.31 -6.15 -6.75
CA GLU A 314 -11.70 -5.73 -6.46
C GLU A 314 -12.49 -5.45 -7.75
N ASN A 315 -11.90 -4.72 -8.71
CA ASN A 315 -12.54 -4.46 -10.00
C ASN A 315 -12.74 -5.72 -10.82
N LEU A 316 -11.80 -6.67 -10.77
CA LEU A 316 -11.88 -7.93 -11.49
C LEU A 316 -13.10 -8.75 -11.01
N VAL A 317 -13.27 -8.87 -9.70
CA VAL A 317 -14.45 -9.54 -9.11
C VAL A 317 -15.74 -8.80 -9.49
N SER A 318 -15.74 -7.47 -9.40
CA SER A 318 -16.89 -6.63 -9.74
C SER A 318 -17.26 -6.72 -11.24
N THR A 319 -16.27 -6.94 -12.11
CA THR A 319 -16.49 -7.12 -13.55
C THR A 319 -17.24 -8.42 -13.84
N ALA A 320 -16.84 -9.51 -13.21
CA ALA A 320 -17.53 -10.80 -13.32
C ALA A 320 -18.94 -10.74 -12.67
N GLU A 321 -19.08 -10.06 -11.54
CA GLU A 321 -20.38 -9.83 -10.90
C GLU A 321 -21.33 -9.07 -11.82
N LEU A 322 -20.87 -7.97 -12.43
CA LEU A 322 -21.66 -7.18 -13.36
C LEU A 322 -22.18 -8.04 -14.52
N ARG A 323 -21.32 -8.88 -15.09
CA ARG A 323 -21.69 -9.81 -16.16
C ARG A 323 -22.74 -10.82 -15.69
N ALA A 324 -22.57 -11.42 -14.51
CA ALA A 324 -23.54 -12.34 -13.95
C ALA A 324 -24.90 -11.68 -13.70
N LEU A 325 -24.92 -10.45 -13.17
CA LEU A 325 -26.15 -9.69 -12.93
C LEU A 325 -26.89 -9.37 -14.23
N GLN A 326 -26.17 -8.93 -15.27
CA GLN A 326 -26.74 -8.65 -16.59
C GLN A 326 -27.35 -9.90 -17.23
N ASN A 327 -26.68 -11.04 -17.06
CA ASN A 327 -27.14 -12.33 -17.59
C ASN A 327 -28.13 -13.08 -16.70
N LYS A 328 -28.41 -12.55 -15.50
CA LYS A 328 -29.23 -13.19 -14.47
C LYS A 328 -28.68 -14.58 -14.07
N GLU A 329 -27.35 -14.72 -14.07
CA GLU A 329 -26.66 -15.92 -13.63
C GLU A 329 -26.55 -15.93 -12.10
N LYS A 330 -26.85 -17.09 -11.48
CA LYS A 330 -26.78 -17.23 -10.02
C LYS A 330 -25.35 -17.35 -9.50
N LYS A 331 -24.47 -17.85 -10.35
CA LYS A 331 -23.05 -18.07 -10.10
C LYS A 331 -22.29 -17.87 -11.39
N THR A 332 -21.06 -17.40 -11.27
CA THR A 332 -20.15 -17.26 -12.39
C THR A 332 -18.70 -17.42 -11.94
N GLN A 333 -17.80 -17.65 -12.89
CA GLN A 333 -16.37 -17.50 -12.65
C GLN A 333 -15.81 -16.23 -13.31
N VAL A 334 -14.69 -15.74 -12.78
CA VAL A 334 -13.90 -14.73 -13.46
C VAL A 334 -13.18 -15.36 -14.66
N TRP A 335 -13.24 -14.68 -15.81
CA TRP A 335 -12.60 -15.08 -17.06
C TRP A 335 -11.39 -14.23 -17.43
N MET A 336 -10.61 -14.67 -18.42
CA MET A 336 -9.49 -13.88 -18.93
C MET A 336 -9.96 -12.58 -19.59
N SER A 337 -11.11 -12.60 -20.26
CA SER A 337 -11.71 -11.38 -20.83
C SER A 337 -12.05 -10.33 -19.76
N ASP A 338 -12.38 -10.76 -18.54
CA ASP A 338 -12.80 -9.86 -17.46
C ASP A 338 -11.62 -9.01 -16.95
N LEU A 339 -10.37 -9.40 -17.26
CA LEU A 339 -9.17 -8.61 -16.95
C LEU A 339 -9.17 -7.23 -17.62
N ILE A 340 -9.98 -7.00 -18.66
CA ILE A 340 -10.16 -5.65 -19.22
C ILE A 340 -10.78 -4.70 -18.20
N GLY A 341 -11.64 -5.19 -17.30
CA GLY A 341 -12.23 -4.39 -16.23
C GLY A 341 -11.22 -3.88 -15.19
N VAL A 342 -9.99 -4.41 -15.21
CA VAL A 342 -8.89 -3.97 -14.35
C VAL A 342 -8.20 -2.70 -14.87
N ILE A 343 -8.34 -2.40 -16.16
CA ILE A 343 -7.63 -1.29 -16.82
C ILE A 343 -7.82 0.06 -16.09
N PRO A 344 -9.04 0.49 -15.68
CA PRO A 344 -9.22 1.73 -14.92
C PRO A 344 -8.46 1.75 -13.58
N SER A 345 -8.30 0.60 -12.92
CA SER A 345 -7.52 0.47 -11.69
C SER A 345 -6.02 0.61 -11.93
N ILE A 346 -5.54 0.18 -13.10
CA ILE A 346 -4.13 0.35 -13.48
C ILE A 346 -3.86 1.81 -13.79
N THR A 347 -4.62 2.41 -14.72
CA THR A 347 -4.39 3.78 -15.19
C THR A 347 -4.49 4.82 -14.08
N GLY A 348 -5.43 4.65 -13.13
CA GLY A 348 -5.57 5.56 -11.99
C GLY A 348 -4.53 5.41 -10.89
N LYS A 349 -3.61 4.44 -10.98
CA LYS A 349 -2.63 4.09 -9.91
C LYS A 349 -1.19 4.01 -10.40
N ILE A 350 -0.94 4.23 -11.69
CA ILE A 350 0.40 4.37 -12.26
C ILE A 350 0.59 5.82 -12.68
N GLU A 351 1.80 6.33 -12.49
CA GLU A 351 2.23 7.59 -13.11
C GLU A 351 3.16 7.23 -14.27
N LEU A 352 2.94 7.86 -15.41
CA LEU A 352 3.70 7.58 -16.63
C LEU A 352 4.86 8.56 -16.76
N VAL A 353 5.93 8.07 -17.38
CA VAL A 353 6.98 8.98 -17.90
C VAL A 353 6.55 9.52 -19.25
N TYR A 354 7.34 10.44 -19.81
CA TYR A 354 7.06 11.07 -21.10
C TYR A 354 6.76 10.06 -22.22
N GLU A 355 7.55 9.00 -22.33
CA GLU A 355 7.37 7.93 -23.31
C GLU A 355 6.04 7.18 -23.09
N GLY A 356 5.61 7.00 -21.84
CA GLY A 356 4.33 6.37 -21.53
C GLY A 356 3.13 7.26 -21.82
N GLU A 357 3.25 8.57 -21.59
CA GLU A 357 2.23 9.56 -21.96
C GLU A 357 2.02 9.63 -23.48
N GLN A 358 3.09 9.47 -24.27
CA GLN A 358 3.00 9.41 -25.74
C GLN A 358 2.22 8.18 -26.24
N GLU A 359 2.44 7.01 -25.64
CA GLU A 359 1.69 5.79 -25.96
C GLU A 359 0.22 5.87 -25.50
N GLY A 360 -0.04 6.65 -24.46
CA GLY A 360 -1.34 6.82 -23.84
C GLY A 360 -1.60 5.83 -22.68
N PRO A 361 -2.22 6.29 -21.58
CA PRO A 361 -2.36 5.51 -20.35
C PRO A 361 -3.13 4.20 -20.54
N TYR A 362 -4.16 4.21 -21.38
CA TYR A 362 -4.94 3.02 -21.69
C TYR A 362 -4.09 1.95 -22.36
N GLN A 363 -3.31 2.33 -23.38
CA GLN A 363 -2.46 1.41 -24.14
C GLN A 363 -1.33 0.83 -23.27
N VAL A 364 -0.71 1.66 -22.43
CA VAL A 364 0.29 1.22 -21.45
C VAL A 364 -0.31 0.18 -20.50
N ALA A 365 -1.52 0.42 -19.98
CA ALA A 365 -2.18 -0.54 -19.09
C ALA A 365 -2.46 -1.90 -19.78
N PHE A 366 -2.90 -1.89 -21.04
CA PHE A 366 -3.05 -3.11 -21.84
C PHE A 366 -1.74 -3.84 -22.04
N HIS A 367 -0.67 -3.10 -22.36
CA HIS A 367 0.66 -3.68 -22.54
C HIS A 367 1.18 -4.33 -21.26
N LEU A 368 0.98 -3.70 -20.10
CA LEU A 368 1.33 -4.26 -18.80
C LEU A 368 0.56 -5.54 -18.50
N LEU A 369 -0.74 -5.56 -18.80
CA LEU A 369 -1.57 -6.75 -18.64
C LEU A 369 -1.11 -7.89 -19.56
N ASP A 370 -0.78 -7.60 -20.82
CA ASP A 370 -0.28 -8.61 -21.76
C ASP A 370 1.10 -9.16 -21.38
N LYS A 371 1.99 -8.31 -20.85
CA LYS A 371 3.25 -8.77 -20.24
C LYS A 371 2.99 -9.68 -19.04
N ALA A 372 2.03 -9.35 -18.20
CA ALA A 372 1.68 -10.16 -17.03
C ALA A 372 1.12 -11.53 -17.44
N ILE A 373 0.20 -11.56 -18.41
CA ILE A 373 -0.31 -12.80 -19.01
C ILE A 373 0.83 -13.63 -19.60
N ARG A 374 1.75 -13.00 -20.33
CA ARG A 374 2.91 -13.67 -20.95
C ARG A 374 3.83 -14.30 -19.90
N ALA A 375 4.13 -13.58 -18.82
CA ALA A 375 4.96 -14.08 -17.72
C ALA A 375 4.31 -15.27 -17.01
N GLN A 376 3.00 -15.18 -16.71
CA GLN A 376 2.25 -16.27 -16.10
C GLN A 376 2.10 -17.46 -17.04
N PHE A 377 1.95 -17.25 -18.36
CA PHE A 377 1.77 -18.32 -19.33
C PHE A 377 2.91 -19.35 -19.29
N LEU A 378 4.15 -18.90 -19.07
CA LEU A 378 5.33 -19.75 -18.96
C LEU A 378 5.33 -20.66 -17.72
N GLN A 379 4.55 -20.34 -16.69
CA GLN A 379 4.43 -21.16 -15.48
C GLN A 379 3.44 -22.32 -15.68
N TYR A 380 2.51 -22.19 -16.63
CA TYR A 380 1.43 -23.16 -16.86
C TYR A 380 1.63 -23.99 -18.13
N PHE A 381 2.22 -23.41 -19.17
CA PHE A 381 2.36 -24.04 -20.48
C PHE A 381 3.78 -23.87 -21.07
N PRO A 382 4.22 -24.76 -21.98
CA PRO A 382 5.55 -24.67 -22.58
C PRO A 382 5.80 -23.35 -23.32
N ASN A 383 7.02 -22.81 -23.25
CA ASN A 383 7.38 -21.57 -23.92
C ASN A 383 7.18 -21.63 -25.46
N PRO A 384 6.29 -20.81 -26.06
CA PRO A 384 6.05 -20.81 -27.52
C PRO A 384 7.27 -20.41 -28.37
N GLU A 385 8.20 -19.60 -27.84
CA GLU A 385 9.38 -19.13 -28.58
C GLU A 385 10.46 -20.21 -28.72
N GLN A 386 10.63 -21.06 -27.71
CA GLN A 386 11.56 -22.18 -27.76
C GLN A 386 11.13 -23.18 -28.84
N VAL A 387 9.82 -23.35 -29.01
CA VAL A 387 9.23 -24.18 -30.06
C VAL A 387 9.39 -23.57 -31.46
N LYS A 388 9.38 -22.22 -31.60
CA LYS A 388 9.72 -21.53 -32.86
C LYS A 388 11.19 -21.72 -33.26
N LYS A 389 12.15 -21.70 -32.32
CA LYS A 389 13.58 -21.88 -32.61
C LYS A 389 13.94 -23.31 -33.01
N GLN A 390 13.28 -24.32 -32.42
CA GLN A 390 13.48 -25.72 -32.77
C GLN A 390 13.00 -26.08 -34.19
N ARG A 391 12.09 -25.30 -34.80
CA ARG A 391 11.75 -25.43 -36.24
C ARG A 391 12.92 -25.19 -37.21
N ARG A 392 14.02 -24.55 -36.78
CA ARG A 392 15.20 -24.28 -37.62
C ARG A 392 16.31 -25.34 -37.48
N GLY A 393 16.16 -26.34 -36.62
CA GLY A 393 17.10 -27.46 -36.48
C GLY A 393 16.38 -28.81 -36.55
N ASP A 394 17.03 -29.84 -37.11
CA ASP A 394 16.48 -31.14 -37.53
C ASP A 394 15.92 -32.09 -36.44
N THR A 395 15.42 -31.59 -35.31
CA THR A 395 14.69 -32.41 -34.33
C THR A 395 13.26 -31.92 -34.18
N ALA A 396 12.34 -32.60 -34.89
CA ALA A 396 10.90 -32.37 -34.83
C ALA A 396 10.33 -32.77 -33.45
N THR A 397 10.49 -31.91 -32.46
CA THR A 397 9.63 -31.88 -31.28
C THR A 397 8.26 -31.34 -31.70
N ASP A 398 7.22 -32.12 -31.43
CA ASP A 398 5.85 -31.79 -31.82
C ASP A 398 5.40 -30.49 -31.13
N ASN A 399 5.19 -29.42 -31.91
CA ASN A 399 4.76 -28.13 -31.37
C ASN A 399 3.37 -28.30 -30.74
N PRO A 400 3.23 -28.15 -29.41
CA PRO A 400 1.98 -28.42 -28.73
C PRO A 400 0.83 -27.49 -29.18
N TYR A 401 1.15 -26.33 -29.76
CA TYR A 401 0.18 -25.32 -30.18
C TYR A 401 -0.21 -25.41 -31.66
N LYS A 402 0.37 -26.35 -32.42
CA LYS A 402 0.22 -26.41 -33.88
C LYS A 402 -1.23 -26.57 -34.33
N SER A 403 -2.02 -27.39 -33.64
CA SER A 403 -3.43 -27.60 -34.00
C SER A 403 -4.25 -26.31 -33.85
N ILE A 404 -3.96 -25.52 -32.81
CA ILE A 404 -4.63 -24.25 -32.53
C ILE A 404 -4.23 -23.20 -33.57
N THR A 405 -2.93 -23.04 -33.84
CA THR A 405 -2.49 -22.07 -34.86
C THR A 405 -3.04 -22.43 -36.24
N ASN A 406 -2.98 -23.71 -36.62
CA ASN A 406 -3.54 -24.17 -37.88
C ASN A 406 -5.06 -23.95 -38.00
N TRP A 407 -5.79 -23.93 -36.88
CA TRP A 407 -7.21 -23.63 -36.88
C TRP A 407 -7.45 -22.17 -37.28
N PHE A 408 -6.69 -21.23 -36.75
CA PHE A 408 -6.76 -19.82 -37.14
C PHE A 408 -6.21 -19.58 -38.56
N ASP A 409 -5.09 -20.22 -38.93
CA ASP A 409 -4.48 -20.12 -40.28
C ASP A 409 -5.45 -20.55 -41.41
N LYS A 410 -6.44 -21.40 -41.09
CA LYS A 410 -7.52 -21.78 -42.02
C LYS A 410 -8.57 -20.67 -42.24
N GLY A 411 -8.40 -19.51 -41.62
CA GLY A 411 -9.33 -18.37 -41.69
C GLY A 411 -10.45 -18.41 -40.67
N ASN A 412 -10.43 -19.35 -39.71
CA ASN A 412 -11.40 -19.36 -38.62
C ASN A 412 -11.15 -18.19 -37.67
N LYS A 413 -12.23 -17.70 -37.05
CA LYS A 413 -12.23 -16.58 -36.13
C LYS A 413 -12.98 -16.96 -34.87
N LEU A 414 -12.50 -16.49 -33.72
CA LEU A 414 -13.21 -16.62 -32.46
C LEU A 414 -13.50 -15.23 -31.91
N THR A 415 -14.78 -14.92 -31.70
CA THR A 415 -15.21 -13.67 -31.08
C THR A 415 -15.87 -13.96 -29.75
N LEU A 416 -15.25 -13.49 -28.66
CA LEU A 416 -15.78 -13.58 -27.30
C LEU A 416 -16.36 -12.22 -26.93
N LEU A 417 -17.67 -12.13 -26.72
CA LEU A 417 -18.28 -10.91 -26.18
C LEU A 417 -18.04 -10.84 -24.66
N MET A 418 -17.88 -9.62 -24.16
CA MET A 418 -17.66 -9.38 -22.73
C MET A 418 -18.85 -9.82 -21.88
N ASN A 419 -20.07 -9.61 -22.38
CA ASN A 419 -21.30 -9.88 -21.62
C ASN A 419 -21.88 -11.27 -21.91
N THR A 420 -21.12 -12.19 -22.51
CA THR A 420 -21.59 -13.56 -22.79
C THR A 420 -21.78 -14.35 -21.50
N LYS A 421 -22.77 -15.26 -21.50
CA LYS A 421 -22.99 -16.24 -20.42
C LYS A 421 -21.84 -17.25 -20.32
N ASP A 422 -21.63 -17.82 -19.14
CA ASP A 422 -20.56 -18.80 -18.94
C ASP A 422 -20.71 -20.02 -19.86
N GLU A 423 -21.92 -20.56 -19.99
CA GLU A 423 -22.20 -21.74 -20.82
C GLU A 423 -21.90 -21.49 -22.31
N GLU A 424 -22.31 -20.34 -22.84
CA GLU A 424 -22.08 -19.95 -24.23
C GLU A 424 -20.59 -19.75 -24.50
N LYS A 425 -19.88 -19.16 -23.55
CA LYS A 425 -18.42 -18.96 -23.64
C LYS A 425 -17.67 -20.28 -23.65
N ILE A 426 -18.07 -21.23 -22.80
CA ILE A 426 -17.53 -22.59 -22.79
C ILE A 426 -17.71 -23.24 -24.16
N GLN A 427 -18.91 -23.19 -24.74
CA GLN A 427 -19.20 -23.75 -26.06
C GLN A 427 -18.34 -23.12 -27.16
N GLN A 428 -18.16 -21.79 -27.14
CA GLN A 428 -17.29 -21.08 -28.08
C GLN A 428 -15.84 -21.56 -27.98
N LEU A 429 -15.30 -21.76 -26.77
CA LEU A 429 -13.94 -22.25 -26.57
C LEU A 429 -13.75 -23.70 -27.06
N TYR A 430 -14.75 -24.56 -26.90
CA TYR A 430 -14.72 -25.93 -27.43
C TYR A 430 -14.73 -26.00 -28.96
N SER A 431 -15.14 -24.93 -29.65
CA SER A 431 -15.15 -24.90 -31.13
C SER A 431 -13.74 -24.79 -31.75
N VAL A 432 -12.75 -24.36 -30.97
CA VAL A 432 -11.36 -24.20 -31.44
C VAL A 432 -10.61 -25.53 -31.34
N ASP A 433 -10.20 -26.05 -32.49
CA ASP A 433 -9.51 -27.33 -32.56
C ASP A 433 -8.15 -27.28 -31.82
N GLY A 434 -7.88 -28.32 -31.02
CA GLY A 434 -6.65 -28.45 -30.26
C GLY A 434 -6.60 -27.75 -28.90
N LEU A 435 -7.52 -26.83 -28.56
CA LEU A 435 -7.52 -26.17 -27.23
C LEU A 435 -7.77 -27.17 -26.09
N TYR A 436 -8.90 -27.87 -26.12
CA TYR A 436 -9.26 -28.81 -25.06
C TYR A 436 -8.24 -29.97 -24.91
N PRO A 437 -7.79 -30.64 -25.98
CA PRO A 437 -6.75 -31.67 -25.88
C PRO A 437 -5.44 -31.14 -25.27
N LEU A 438 -5.03 -29.93 -25.62
CA LEU A 438 -3.83 -29.30 -25.06
C LEU A 438 -3.97 -29.08 -23.56
N VAL A 439 -5.08 -28.48 -23.11
CA VAL A 439 -5.34 -28.25 -21.69
C VAL A 439 -5.37 -29.57 -20.93
N LYS A 440 -6.08 -30.59 -21.44
CA LYS A 440 -6.13 -31.91 -20.79
C LYS A 440 -4.81 -32.66 -20.79
N LYS A 441 -3.89 -32.38 -21.73
CA LYS A 441 -2.54 -32.96 -21.73
C LYS A 441 -1.74 -32.51 -20.51
N TYR A 442 -1.80 -31.22 -20.15
CA TYR A 442 -1.05 -30.64 -19.04
C TYR A 442 -1.82 -30.65 -17.71
N PHE A 443 -3.14 -30.51 -17.75
CA PHE A 443 -4.03 -30.39 -16.58
C PHE A 443 -5.14 -31.46 -16.61
N LYS A 444 -4.76 -32.72 -16.44
CA LYS A 444 -5.69 -33.87 -16.49
C LYS A 444 -6.81 -33.79 -15.44
N GLY A 445 -6.51 -33.26 -14.26
CA GLY A 445 -7.44 -33.17 -13.13
C GLY A 445 -8.33 -31.93 -13.12
N ALA A 446 -8.17 -31.00 -14.08
CA ALA A 446 -8.99 -29.79 -14.12
C ALA A 446 -10.46 -30.14 -14.39
N ASN A 447 -11.39 -29.55 -13.63
CA ASN A 447 -12.82 -29.65 -13.91
C ASN A 447 -13.18 -28.87 -15.21
N GLU A 448 -14.44 -28.87 -15.61
CA GLU A 448 -14.87 -28.20 -16.85
C GLU A 448 -14.62 -26.68 -16.83
N GLN A 449 -15.03 -26.00 -15.76
CA GLN A 449 -14.85 -24.55 -15.59
C GLN A 449 -13.37 -24.14 -15.62
N GLN A 450 -12.52 -24.87 -14.88
CA GLN A 450 -11.07 -24.69 -14.88
C GLN A 450 -10.46 -24.98 -16.25
N SER A 451 -10.91 -26.04 -16.93
CA SER A 451 -10.43 -26.37 -18.28
C SER A 451 -10.79 -25.26 -19.26
N ALA A 452 -12.01 -24.71 -19.17
CA ALA A 452 -12.45 -23.61 -20.01
C ALA A 452 -11.65 -22.33 -19.77
N LEU A 453 -11.42 -21.95 -18.52
CA LEU A 453 -10.57 -20.80 -18.19
C LEU A 453 -9.15 -20.98 -18.76
N LEU A 454 -8.57 -22.18 -18.63
CA LEU A 454 -7.26 -22.50 -19.19
C LEU A 454 -7.25 -22.49 -20.73
N MET A 455 -8.35 -22.86 -21.40
CA MET A 455 -8.47 -22.75 -22.86
C MET A 455 -8.44 -21.27 -23.29
N GLU A 456 -9.17 -20.40 -22.61
CA GLU A 456 -9.12 -18.96 -22.86
C GLU A 456 -7.71 -18.40 -22.56
N PHE A 457 -7.09 -18.83 -21.47
CA PHE A 457 -5.72 -18.43 -21.12
C PHE A 457 -4.70 -18.81 -22.19
N VAL A 458 -4.85 -19.98 -22.83
CA VAL A 458 -4.01 -20.37 -23.97
C VAL A 458 -4.15 -19.38 -25.14
N LEU A 459 -5.37 -18.95 -25.48
CA LEU A 459 -5.56 -17.97 -26.56
C LEU A 459 -4.89 -16.63 -26.23
N HIS A 460 -5.10 -16.13 -25.01
CA HIS A 460 -4.45 -14.91 -24.54
C HIS A 460 -2.91 -15.04 -24.56
N GLY A 461 -2.37 -16.15 -24.04
CA GLY A 461 -0.94 -16.43 -24.04
C GLY A 461 -0.34 -16.52 -25.45
N LEU A 462 -0.97 -17.27 -26.36
CA LEU A 462 -0.54 -17.36 -27.75
C LEU A 462 -0.56 -16.01 -28.47
N SER A 463 -1.54 -15.16 -28.16
CA SER A 463 -1.59 -13.80 -28.70
C SER A 463 -0.47 -12.91 -28.16
N ALA A 464 -0.13 -13.01 -26.88
CA ALA A 464 0.98 -12.28 -26.25
C ALA A 464 2.38 -12.72 -26.76
N TYR A 465 2.47 -13.89 -27.41
CA TYR A 465 3.66 -14.37 -28.13
C TYR A 465 3.59 -14.17 -29.65
N SER A 466 2.56 -13.46 -30.13
CA SER A 466 2.31 -13.22 -31.56
C SER A 466 2.32 -14.53 -32.37
N LEU A 467 1.63 -15.56 -31.87
CA LEU A 467 1.29 -16.75 -32.67
C LEU A 467 -0.09 -16.63 -33.30
N ILE A 468 -1.00 -15.87 -32.67
CA ILE A 468 -2.31 -15.52 -33.18
C ILE A 468 -2.54 -14.02 -32.95
N SER A 469 -3.44 -13.41 -33.72
CA SER A 469 -3.86 -12.02 -33.52
C SER A 469 -4.93 -11.93 -32.45
N LYS A 470 -4.89 -10.89 -31.63
CA LYS A 470 -5.94 -10.53 -30.67
C LYS A 470 -6.30 -9.06 -30.91
N LYS A 471 -7.57 -8.79 -31.20
CA LYS A 471 -8.11 -7.43 -31.29
C LYS A 471 -9.16 -7.24 -30.21
N VAL A 472 -9.01 -6.18 -29.43
CA VAL A 472 -10.03 -5.73 -28.47
C VAL A 472 -10.80 -4.60 -29.14
N VAL A 473 -12.09 -4.79 -29.34
CA VAL A 473 -13.00 -3.80 -29.91
C VAL A 473 -14.17 -3.68 -28.94
N GLU A 474 -14.73 -2.49 -28.75
CA GLU A 474 -15.78 -2.22 -27.75
C GLU A 474 -16.73 -3.40 -27.49
N GLY A 475 -16.61 -3.98 -26.29
CA GLY A 475 -17.45 -5.09 -25.82
C GLY A 475 -17.10 -6.49 -26.34
N ARG A 476 -16.01 -6.70 -27.10
CA ARG A 476 -15.58 -8.01 -27.61
C ARG A 476 -14.08 -8.18 -27.79
N ILE A 477 -13.60 -9.41 -27.62
CA ILE A 477 -12.25 -9.85 -28.02
C ILE A 477 -12.38 -10.74 -29.25
N GLU A 478 -11.63 -10.42 -30.30
CA GLU A 478 -11.54 -11.21 -31.52
C GLU A 478 -10.14 -11.83 -31.65
N PHE A 479 -10.08 -13.16 -31.76
CA PHE A 479 -8.87 -13.91 -32.08
C PHE A 479 -8.91 -14.39 -33.53
N ASN A 480 -7.82 -14.11 -34.27
CA ASN A 480 -7.70 -14.37 -35.70
C ASN A 480 -6.30 -14.86 -36.09
N ASP A 481 -6.13 -15.27 -37.35
CA ASP A 481 -4.81 -15.45 -37.95
C ASP A 481 -4.00 -14.15 -37.89
N LEU A 482 -2.73 -14.30 -37.52
CA LEU A 482 -1.76 -13.22 -37.47
C LEU A 482 -1.51 -12.63 -38.86
N VAL A 483 -1.27 -13.46 -39.88
CA VAL A 483 -0.89 -13.01 -41.23
C VAL A 483 -2.06 -12.32 -41.93
N GLY A 484 -3.25 -12.92 -41.92
CA GLY A 484 -4.46 -12.32 -42.45
C GLY A 484 -4.87 -11.03 -41.72
N SER A 485 -4.53 -10.89 -40.43
CA SER A 485 -4.78 -9.64 -39.71
C SER A 485 -3.84 -8.51 -40.13
N MET A 486 -2.56 -8.80 -40.40
CA MET A 486 -1.57 -7.84 -40.91
C MET A 486 -1.84 -7.42 -42.37
N ILE A 487 -2.36 -8.32 -43.21
CA ILE A 487 -2.65 -8.01 -44.63
C ILE A 487 -3.95 -7.19 -44.79
N ASN A 488 -4.92 -7.38 -43.89
CA ASN A 488 -6.13 -6.54 -43.86
C ASN A 488 -5.88 -5.15 -43.27
N LEU A 489 -4.71 -4.91 -42.66
CA LEU A 489 -4.15 -3.58 -42.46
C LEU A 489 -3.48 -3.17 -43.78
N GLY A 490 -4.28 -2.70 -44.75
CA GLY A 490 -3.77 -2.13 -46.01
C GLY A 490 -2.89 -0.89 -45.76
N PRO A 491 -2.31 -0.27 -46.82
CA PRO A 491 -1.29 0.79 -46.73
C PRO A 491 -1.81 2.14 -46.22
N THR A 492 -2.84 2.16 -45.39
CA THR A 492 -3.34 3.31 -44.63
C THR A 492 -3.08 3.18 -43.13
N ALA A 493 -2.44 2.10 -42.65
CA ALA A 493 -2.16 1.89 -41.22
C ALA A 493 -0.73 2.27 -40.79
N HIS A 494 -0.07 3.14 -41.56
CA HIS A 494 1.18 3.80 -41.16
C HIS A 494 1.06 5.33 -41.13
N ASP A 495 -0.16 5.87 -41.22
CA ASP A 495 -0.48 7.31 -41.18
C ASP A 495 -1.73 7.60 -40.31
N ASP A 496 -1.99 6.81 -39.25
CA ASP A 496 -2.89 7.24 -38.16
C ASP A 496 -2.07 7.74 -36.95
N ASP A 497 -0.91 8.33 -37.26
CA ASP A 497 -0.33 9.44 -36.49
C ASP A 497 -0.99 10.73 -37.05
N ASP A 498 -2.27 10.97 -36.73
CA ASP A 498 -2.87 12.28 -36.97
C ASP A 498 -3.55 12.75 -35.69
N ALA A 499 -3.01 13.85 -35.19
CA ALA A 499 -3.53 14.65 -34.11
C ALA A 499 -4.99 15.05 -34.41
N GLU A 500 -5.94 14.47 -33.68
CA GLU A 500 -7.23 15.14 -33.49
C GLU A 500 -7.02 16.32 -32.56
N ASP A 501 -6.84 17.48 -33.20
CA ASP A 501 -6.94 18.82 -32.64
C ASP A 501 -8.28 18.94 -31.91
N TYR A 502 -8.24 18.89 -30.56
CA TYR A 502 -9.39 19.27 -29.74
C TYR A 502 -9.59 20.78 -29.91
N SER A 503 -10.46 21.18 -30.83
CA SER A 503 -10.94 22.55 -30.89
C SER A 503 -11.83 22.82 -29.67
N ASP A 504 -11.39 23.77 -28.84
CA ASP A 504 -12.09 24.38 -27.69
C ASP A 504 -13.38 25.14 -28.09
N GLU A 505 -14.35 24.45 -28.70
CA GLU A 505 -15.68 25.02 -28.96
C GLU A 505 -16.75 23.95 -28.73
N ASP A 506 -17.03 23.64 -27.46
CA ASP A 506 -18.38 23.27 -27.00
C ASP A 506 -18.44 23.20 -25.46
N PHE A 507 -18.23 24.35 -24.81
CA PHE A 507 -18.80 24.64 -23.49
C PHE A 507 -19.27 26.09 -23.47
N ASN A 508 -20.55 26.29 -23.78
CA ASN A 508 -21.34 27.46 -23.37
C ASN A 508 -22.58 26.98 -22.62
#